data_AF-A0AAV5WZV8-F1
#
_entry.id   AF-A0AAV5WZV8-F1
#
_cell.length_a   1.000
_cell.length_b   1.000
_cell.length_c   1.000
_cell.angle_alpha   90.00
_cell.angle_beta   90.00
_cell.angle_gamma   90.00
#
_symmetry.space_group_name_H-M   'P 1'
#
loop_
_entity.id
_entity.type
_entity.pdbx_description
1 polymer ?
#
loop_
_entity_poly.entity_id
_entity_poly.type
_entity_poly.pdbx_seq_one_letter_code
_entity_poly.pdbx_strand_id
1 'polypeptide(L)'
;THKRSLSQNLVDTAALAAGHALDNLSDWLDRPTEKQKLERVQSTRSQNYQSEEEQIEQKKNVLEELSSSDVPRDPLISPMYATDEMLRQLPPCYLVGCHLDPLLDDSIAFARKLREAGGQVRSLDLLPSVPHGFLNFTLMSPECRDGAKLCLLRIKQALGIVPDA
;
A
#
# COMPACT_ATOMS: atom_id res chain seq x y z
N THR A 1 1.91 17.88 -58.00
CA THR A 1 3.02 18.08 -57.04
C THR A 1 2.57 19.07 -55.99
N HIS A 2 2.24 18.60 -54.78
CA HIS A 2 2.40 19.34 -53.51
C HIS A 2 2.14 18.34 -52.38
N LYS A 3 3.20 17.68 -51.89
CA LYS A 3 3.14 16.88 -50.66
C LYS A 3 3.30 17.85 -49.50
N ARG A 4 2.22 18.20 -48.80
CA ARG A 4 2.32 18.91 -47.51
C ARG A 4 2.78 17.91 -46.45
N SER A 5 3.84 18.24 -45.74
CA SER A 5 4.43 17.41 -44.70
C SER A 5 3.47 17.29 -43.51
N LEU A 6 3.38 16.10 -42.88
CA LEU A 6 2.55 15.85 -41.69
C LEU A 6 2.83 16.85 -40.54
N SER A 7 4.04 17.39 -40.48
CA SER A 7 4.40 18.46 -39.52
C SER A 7 3.68 19.77 -39.76
N GLN A 8 3.37 20.13 -41.01
CA GLN A 8 2.68 21.38 -41.35
C GLN A 8 1.21 21.35 -40.92
N ASN A 9 0.53 20.22 -41.08
CA ASN A 9 -0.86 20.06 -40.61
C ASN A 9 -0.97 20.11 -39.08
N LEU A 10 0.04 19.63 -38.36
CA LEU A 10 0.07 19.69 -36.89
C LEU A 10 0.24 21.14 -36.40
N VAL A 11 1.14 21.90 -37.01
CA VAL A 11 1.40 23.29 -36.65
C VAL A 11 0.19 24.17 -36.98
N ASP A 12 -0.44 23.97 -38.14
CA ASP A 12 -1.66 24.71 -38.50
C ASP A 12 -2.83 24.38 -37.57
N THR A 13 -2.95 23.12 -37.15
CA THR A 13 -3.98 22.69 -36.17
C THR A 13 -3.71 23.27 -34.78
N ALA A 14 -2.45 23.29 -34.34
CA ALA A 14 -2.06 23.87 -33.06
C ALA A 14 -2.25 25.39 -33.02
N ALA A 15 -1.94 26.09 -34.11
CA ALA A 15 -2.14 27.54 -34.21
C ALA A 15 -3.64 27.92 -34.21
N LEU A 16 -4.48 27.15 -34.91
CA LEU A 16 -5.94 27.32 -34.88
C LEU A 16 -6.51 27.05 -33.48
N ALA A 17 -6.09 25.96 -32.83
CA ALA A 17 -6.54 25.63 -31.48
C ALA A 17 -6.12 26.70 -30.44
N ALA A 18 -4.90 27.24 -30.57
CA ALA A 18 -4.41 28.31 -29.70
C ALA A 18 -5.16 29.63 -29.92
N GLY A 19 -5.48 29.98 -31.17
CA GLY A 19 -6.31 31.15 -31.49
C GLY A 19 -7.70 31.05 -30.86
N HIS A 20 -8.36 29.90 -31.00
CA HIS A 20 -9.67 29.65 -30.38
C HIS A 20 -9.63 29.70 -28.84
N ALA A 21 -8.53 29.28 -28.21
CA ALA A 21 -8.38 29.33 -26.76
C ALA A 21 -8.19 30.76 -26.23
N LEU A 22 -7.47 31.62 -26.97
CA LEU A 22 -7.23 33.01 -26.59
C LEU A 22 -8.49 33.87 -26.76
N ASP A 23 -9.25 33.68 -27.85
CA ASP A 23 -10.51 34.40 -28.09
C ASP A 23 -11.55 34.11 -26.99
N ASN A 24 -11.56 32.89 -26.46
CA ASN A 24 -12.46 32.49 -25.36
C ASN A 24 -12.09 33.14 -24.02
N LEU A 25 -10.82 33.50 -23.83
CA LEU A 25 -10.30 34.17 -22.63
C LEU A 25 -10.50 35.68 -22.71
N SER A 26 -10.34 36.30 -23.89
CA SER A 26 -10.64 37.72 -24.07
C SER A 26 -12.14 38.00 -23.86
N ASP A 27 -13.01 37.11 -24.35
CA ASP A 27 -14.47 37.22 -24.19
C ASP A 27 -14.94 37.02 -22.73
N TRP A 28 -14.08 36.41 -21.90
CA TRP A 28 -14.27 36.29 -20.46
C TRP A 28 -13.80 37.55 -19.71
N LEU A 29 -12.70 38.17 -20.15
CA LEU A 29 -12.13 39.38 -19.56
C LEU A 29 -12.93 40.65 -19.90
N ASP A 30 -13.58 40.71 -21.06
CA ASP A 30 -14.38 41.87 -21.49
C ASP A 30 -15.83 41.87 -20.96
N ARG A 31 -16.24 40.91 -20.14
CA ARG A 31 -17.59 40.92 -19.55
C ARG A 31 -17.66 41.88 -18.36
N PRO A 32 -18.46 42.96 -18.41
CA PRO A 32 -18.62 43.85 -17.28
C PRO A 32 -19.40 43.11 -16.18
N THR A 33 -18.94 43.28 -14.93
CA THR A 33 -19.44 42.62 -13.72
C THR A 33 -20.95 42.79 -13.54
N GLU A 34 -21.71 41.71 -13.76
CA GLU A 34 -23.10 41.59 -13.32
C GLU A 34 -23.23 40.56 -12.19
N LYS A 35 -23.80 41.02 -11.08
CA LYS A 35 -23.92 40.35 -9.77
C LYS A 35 -24.84 39.10 -9.76
N GLN A 36 -25.12 38.48 -10.90
CA GLN A 36 -26.06 37.35 -11.01
C GLN A 36 -25.41 35.96 -11.09
N LYS A 37 -24.08 35.85 -11.16
CA LYS A 37 -23.37 34.55 -11.20
C LYS A 37 -22.85 34.07 -9.85
N LEU A 38 -23.05 34.84 -8.77
CA LEU A 38 -22.64 34.45 -7.41
C LEU A 38 -23.58 33.40 -6.79
N GLU A 39 -24.87 33.36 -7.12
CA GLU A 39 -25.79 32.39 -6.49
C GLU A 39 -25.63 30.95 -7.04
N ARG A 40 -25.37 30.79 -8.33
CA ARG A 40 -25.15 29.45 -8.92
C ARG A 40 -23.84 28.81 -8.45
N VAL A 41 -22.79 29.60 -8.25
CA VAL A 41 -21.51 29.12 -7.70
C VAL A 41 -21.62 28.88 -6.19
N GLN A 42 -22.45 29.63 -5.46
CA GLN A 42 -22.79 29.31 -4.08
C GLN A 42 -23.51 27.96 -3.98
N SER A 43 -24.44 27.64 -4.88
CA SER A 43 -25.15 26.35 -4.87
C SER A 43 -24.23 25.14 -5.10
N THR A 44 -23.30 25.20 -6.06
CA THR A 44 -22.36 24.09 -6.32
C THR A 44 -21.26 24.01 -5.26
N ARG A 45 -20.84 25.14 -4.68
CA ARG A 45 -19.87 25.19 -3.58
C ARG A 45 -20.48 24.69 -2.26
N SER A 46 -21.76 24.95 -2.00
CA SER A 46 -22.48 24.39 -0.86
C SER A 46 -22.62 22.87 -0.95
N GLN A 47 -22.84 22.31 -2.15
CA GLN A 47 -22.87 20.85 -2.34
C GLN A 47 -21.49 20.20 -2.16
N ASN A 48 -20.39 20.86 -2.55
CA ASN A 48 -19.03 20.38 -2.27
C ASN A 48 -18.64 20.52 -0.78
N TYR A 49 -19.06 21.59 -0.09
CA TYR A 49 -18.86 21.70 1.36
C TYR A 49 -19.67 20.65 2.13
N GLN A 50 -20.92 20.39 1.75
CA GLN A 50 -21.73 19.37 2.39
C GLN A 50 -21.16 17.96 2.18
N SER A 51 -20.66 17.65 0.99
CA SER A 51 -20.05 16.34 0.71
C SER A 51 -18.65 16.17 1.33
N GLU A 52 -17.86 17.24 1.49
CA GLU A 52 -16.62 17.22 2.26
C GLU A 52 -16.89 17.14 3.78
N GLU A 53 -17.87 17.87 4.29
CA GLU A 53 -18.30 17.81 5.70
C GLU A 53 -18.88 16.43 6.05
N GLU A 54 -19.72 15.84 5.20
CA GLU A 54 -20.22 14.48 5.35
C GLU A 54 -19.08 13.45 5.32
N GLN A 55 -18.09 13.61 4.43
CA GLN A 55 -16.91 12.74 4.41
C GLN A 55 -16.01 12.92 5.63
N ILE A 56 -15.85 14.16 6.12
CA ILE A 56 -15.09 14.48 7.33
C ILE A 56 -15.82 13.92 8.55
N GLU A 57 -17.14 14.06 8.63
CA GLU A 57 -17.96 13.56 9.72
C GLU A 57 -18.04 12.04 9.70
N GLN A 58 -18.16 11.40 8.53
CA GLN A 58 -18.02 9.95 8.38
C GLN A 58 -16.64 9.45 8.82
N LYS A 59 -15.56 10.15 8.44
CA LYS A 59 -14.20 9.81 8.90
C LYS A 59 -14.05 9.93 10.42
N LYS A 60 -14.66 10.96 11.04
CA LYS A 60 -14.69 11.10 12.50
C LYS A 60 -15.45 9.95 13.15
N ASN A 61 -16.62 9.60 12.65
CA ASN A 61 -17.43 8.48 13.16
C ASN A 61 -16.67 7.16 13.08
N VAL A 62 -15.98 6.88 11.97
CA VAL A 62 -15.17 5.65 11.82
C VAL A 62 -13.98 5.66 12.79
N LEU A 63 -13.26 6.78 12.93
CA LEU A 63 -12.14 6.87 13.88
C LEU A 63 -12.60 6.75 15.33
N GLU A 64 -13.75 7.34 15.67
CA GLU A 64 -14.35 7.28 17.00
C GLU A 64 -14.87 5.86 17.32
N GLU A 65 -15.50 5.20 16.35
CA GLU A 65 -15.93 3.79 16.43
C GLU A 65 -14.74 2.82 16.54
N LEU A 66 -13.67 3.05 15.78
CA LEU A 66 -12.43 2.29 15.90
C LEU A 66 -11.71 2.55 17.23
N SER A 67 -11.80 3.76 17.77
CA SER A 67 -11.20 4.12 19.06
C SER A 67 -11.98 3.61 20.26
N SER A 68 -13.29 3.39 20.10
CA SER A 68 -14.18 2.85 21.14
C SER A 68 -14.27 1.33 21.11
N SER A 69 -13.80 0.69 20.04
CA SER A 69 -13.73 -0.76 19.92
C SER A 69 -12.48 -1.29 20.61
N ASP A 70 -12.65 -2.12 21.65
CA ASP A 70 -11.55 -2.82 22.30
C ASP A 70 -10.92 -3.81 21.30
N VAL A 71 -9.67 -3.56 20.90
CA VAL A 71 -8.90 -4.50 20.07
C VAL A 71 -8.66 -5.76 20.89
N PRO A 72 -9.19 -6.93 20.49
CA PRO A 72 -9.04 -8.16 21.26
C PRO A 72 -7.56 -8.54 21.37
N ARG A 73 -7.04 -8.58 22.61
CA ARG A 73 -5.67 -9.04 22.90
C ARG A 73 -5.62 -10.55 23.13
N ASP A 74 -6.19 -11.29 22.20
CA ASP A 74 -6.21 -12.75 22.24
C ASP A 74 -4.90 -13.31 21.65
N PRO A 75 -4.12 -14.10 22.41
CA PRO A 75 -2.93 -14.78 21.91
C PRO A 75 -3.16 -15.67 20.68
N LEU A 76 -4.38 -16.20 20.50
CA LEU A 76 -4.74 -17.05 19.36
C LEU A 76 -4.97 -16.22 18.07
N ILE A 77 -5.23 -14.93 18.21
CA ILE A 77 -5.36 -13.98 17.09
C ILE A 77 -4.01 -13.31 16.83
N SER A 78 -3.37 -12.81 17.89
CA SER A 78 -2.07 -12.16 17.81
C SER A 78 -1.08 -12.82 18.79
N PRO A 79 -0.18 -13.68 18.28
CA PRO A 79 0.81 -14.40 19.09
C PRO A 79 1.73 -13.48 19.91
N MET A 80 1.80 -12.19 19.55
CA MET A 80 2.52 -11.19 20.33
C MET A 80 1.96 -11.01 21.75
N TYR A 81 0.71 -11.39 22.02
CA TYR A 81 0.13 -11.38 23.36
C TYR A 81 0.29 -12.70 24.12
N ALA A 82 0.87 -13.74 23.52
CA ALA A 82 1.11 -15.01 24.21
C ALA A 82 2.06 -14.84 25.41
N THR A 83 1.84 -15.65 26.46
CA THR A 83 2.73 -15.70 27.62
C THR A 83 4.02 -16.46 27.29
N ASP A 84 5.07 -16.23 28.07
CA ASP A 84 6.37 -16.87 27.84
C ASP A 84 6.27 -18.40 27.96
N GLU A 85 5.42 -18.91 28.87
CA GLU A 85 5.16 -20.35 29.01
C GLU A 85 4.53 -20.96 27.76
N MET A 86 3.65 -20.23 27.08
CA MET A 86 3.05 -20.68 25.82
C MET A 86 4.09 -20.68 24.70
N LEU A 87 4.89 -19.62 24.61
CA LEU A 87 5.92 -19.48 23.57
C LEU A 87 7.02 -20.53 23.70
N ARG A 88 7.43 -20.88 24.93
CA ARG A 88 8.42 -21.92 25.17
C ARG A 88 7.98 -23.32 24.75
N GLN A 89 6.67 -23.56 24.61
CA GLN A 89 6.10 -24.82 24.15
C GLN A 89 6.10 -24.96 22.62
N LEU A 90 6.36 -23.88 21.87
CA LEU A 90 6.42 -23.95 20.42
C LEU A 90 7.57 -24.87 19.96
N PRO A 91 7.39 -25.62 18.86
CA PRO A 91 8.47 -26.40 18.26
C PRO A 91 9.57 -25.48 17.72
N PRO A 92 10.75 -26.03 17.34
CA PRO A 92 11.76 -25.25 16.62
C PRO A 92 11.17 -24.46 15.45
N CYS A 93 11.25 -23.14 15.51
CA CYS A 93 10.69 -22.23 14.51
C CYS A 93 11.75 -21.77 13.51
N TYR A 94 11.35 -21.71 12.24
CA TYR A 94 12.09 -21.11 11.14
C TYR A 94 11.22 -19.98 10.59
N LEU A 95 11.71 -18.75 10.66
CA LEU A 95 10.95 -17.55 10.29
C LEU A 95 11.55 -16.95 9.02
N VAL A 96 10.70 -16.58 8.07
CA VAL A 96 11.10 -15.91 6.82
C VAL A 96 10.34 -14.59 6.72
N GLY A 97 11.09 -13.49 6.77
CA GLY A 97 10.58 -12.13 6.61
C GLY A 97 10.96 -11.55 5.24
N CYS A 98 10.19 -10.58 4.78
CA CYS A 98 10.42 -9.90 3.49
C CYS A 98 10.76 -8.42 3.76
N HIS A 99 11.80 -7.87 3.13
CA HIS A 99 12.19 -6.47 3.37
C HIS A 99 11.17 -5.46 2.82
N LEU A 100 10.38 -5.86 1.82
CA LEU A 100 9.34 -5.03 1.19
C LEU A 100 7.94 -5.36 1.75
N ASP A 101 7.86 -5.74 3.02
CA ASP A 101 6.62 -6.17 3.68
C ASP A 101 6.39 -5.30 4.93
N PRO A 102 5.19 -4.69 5.09
CA PRO A 102 4.84 -3.96 6.30
C PRO A 102 4.91 -4.80 7.60
N LEU A 103 4.88 -6.12 7.49
CA LEU A 103 4.95 -7.05 8.63
C LEU A 103 6.38 -7.50 8.99
N LEU A 104 7.40 -6.88 8.38
CA LEU A 104 8.81 -7.19 8.67
C LEU A 104 9.14 -7.03 10.15
N ASP A 105 8.75 -5.89 10.73
CA ASP A 105 9.05 -5.58 12.12
C ASP A 105 8.35 -6.54 13.08
N ASP A 106 7.13 -6.97 12.77
CA ASP A 106 6.39 -7.96 13.54
C ASP A 106 7.11 -9.32 13.54
N SER A 107 7.65 -9.73 12.38
CA SER A 107 8.42 -10.97 12.25
C SER A 107 9.68 -10.94 13.11
N ILE A 108 10.40 -9.81 13.12
CA ILE A 108 11.60 -9.60 13.94
C ILE A 108 11.24 -9.54 15.43
N ALA A 109 10.18 -8.82 15.78
CA ALA A 109 9.72 -8.67 17.15
C ALA A 109 9.25 -10.01 17.74
N PHE A 110 8.51 -10.80 16.96
CA PHE A 110 8.07 -12.13 17.37
C PHE A 110 9.26 -13.08 17.54
N ALA A 111 10.22 -13.07 16.62
CA ALA A 111 11.45 -13.85 16.74
C ALA A 111 12.24 -13.51 18.01
N ARG A 112 12.34 -12.21 18.34
CA ARG A 112 12.99 -11.75 19.57
C ARG A 112 12.24 -12.22 20.81
N LYS A 113 10.92 -11.98 20.87
CA LYS A 113 10.08 -12.39 22.00
C LYS A 113 10.15 -13.90 22.24
N LEU A 114 10.10 -14.69 21.16
CA LEU A 114 10.19 -16.15 21.25
C LEU A 114 11.52 -16.63 21.84
N ARG A 115 12.65 -16.00 21.46
CA ARG A 115 13.97 -16.29 22.05
C ARG A 115 14.04 -15.89 23.52
N GLU A 116 13.53 -14.71 23.86
CA GLU A 116 13.51 -14.18 25.24
C GLU A 116 12.67 -15.08 26.17
N ALA A 117 11.55 -15.61 25.68
CA ALA A 117 10.71 -16.59 26.38
C ALA A 117 11.36 -17.99 26.53
N GLY A 118 12.56 -18.20 25.98
CA GLY A 118 13.26 -19.49 26.00
C GLY A 118 12.79 -20.50 24.94
N GLY A 119 12.02 -20.04 23.94
CA GLY A 119 11.66 -20.82 22.76
C GLY A 119 12.81 -20.95 21.75
N GLN A 120 12.60 -21.81 20.74
CA GLN A 120 13.66 -22.21 19.81
C GLN A 120 13.48 -21.58 18.43
N VAL A 121 14.17 -20.47 18.16
CA VAL A 121 14.23 -19.89 16.79
C VAL A 121 15.51 -20.36 16.10
N ARG A 122 15.36 -21.28 15.15
CA ARG A 122 16.46 -21.87 14.37
C ARG A 122 16.97 -20.93 13.29
N SER A 123 16.07 -20.24 12.60
CA SER A 123 16.44 -19.20 11.64
C SER A 123 15.45 -18.04 11.64
N LEU A 124 15.98 -16.86 11.30
CA LEU A 124 15.20 -15.70 10.87
C LEU A 124 15.85 -15.18 9.59
N ASP A 125 15.27 -15.53 8.45
CA ASP A 125 15.78 -15.20 7.13
C ASP A 125 15.05 -13.99 6.56
N LEU A 126 15.77 -12.91 6.26
CA LEU A 126 15.17 -11.70 5.72
C LEU A 126 15.49 -11.57 4.22
N LEU A 127 14.48 -11.68 3.37
CA LEU A 127 14.63 -11.64 1.92
C LEU A 127 14.61 -10.19 1.41
N PRO A 128 15.65 -9.69 0.71
CA PRO A 128 15.82 -8.26 0.43
C PRO A 128 14.93 -7.67 -0.66
N SER A 129 14.47 -8.47 -1.63
CA SER A 129 13.89 -7.94 -2.88
C SER A 129 12.54 -8.56 -3.24
N VAL A 130 11.80 -9.07 -2.24
CA VAL A 130 10.51 -9.71 -2.46
C VAL A 130 9.44 -9.08 -1.56
N PRO A 131 8.20 -8.92 -2.06
CA PRO A 131 7.10 -8.36 -1.29
C PRO A 131 6.42 -9.41 -0.41
N HIS A 132 5.46 -8.96 0.40
CA HIS A 132 4.51 -9.86 1.07
C HIS A 132 3.88 -10.84 0.06
N GLY A 133 3.78 -12.12 0.46
CA GLY A 133 3.16 -13.16 -0.37
C GLY A 133 3.98 -13.61 -1.59
N PHE A 134 5.30 -13.37 -1.61
CA PHE A 134 6.19 -13.67 -2.75
C PHE A 134 6.11 -15.12 -3.29
N LEU A 135 5.71 -16.09 -2.46
CA LEU A 135 5.55 -17.50 -2.86
C LEU A 135 4.54 -17.67 -4.01
N ASN A 136 3.59 -16.76 -4.16
CA ASN A 136 2.61 -16.76 -5.25
C ASN A 136 3.21 -16.35 -6.61
N PHE A 137 4.41 -15.73 -6.61
CA PHE A 137 5.02 -15.14 -7.81
C PHE A 137 6.28 -15.88 -8.28
N THR A 138 6.50 -17.11 -7.81
CA THR A 138 7.70 -17.93 -8.12
C THR A 138 7.91 -18.21 -9.61
N LEU A 139 6.84 -18.25 -10.40
CA LEU A 139 6.91 -18.40 -11.87
C LEU A 139 7.22 -17.08 -12.60
N MET A 140 6.98 -15.94 -11.95
CA MET A 140 7.08 -14.61 -12.55
C MET A 140 8.41 -13.92 -12.23
N SER A 141 8.96 -14.12 -11.02
CA SER A 141 10.19 -13.48 -10.57
C SER A 141 11.25 -14.51 -10.16
N PRO A 142 12.49 -14.38 -10.66
CA PRO A 142 13.61 -15.21 -10.19
C PRO A 142 13.90 -15.01 -8.69
N GLU A 143 13.77 -13.79 -8.18
CA GLU A 143 13.97 -13.46 -6.77
C GLU A 143 12.95 -14.20 -5.88
N CYS A 144 11.67 -14.22 -6.31
CA CYS A 144 10.62 -14.97 -5.62
C CYS A 144 10.90 -16.48 -5.63
N ARG A 145 11.41 -17.00 -6.75
CA ARG A 145 11.79 -18.41 -6.89
C ARG A 145 12.97 -18.77 -5.99
N ASP A 146 13.96 -17.91 -5.86
CA ASP A 146 15.10 -18.16 -4.98
C ASP A 146 14.71 -18.05 -3.50
N GLY A 147 13.82 -17.11 -3.15
CA GLY A 147 13.16 -17.10 -1.84
C GLY A 147 12.41 -18.41 -1.54
N ALA A 148 11.71 -18.98 -2.53
CA ALA A 148 10.99 -20.24 -2.35
C ALA A 148 11.94 -21.42 -2.15
N LYS A 149 13.09 -21.44 -2.84
CA LYS A 149 14.15 -22.43 -2.61
C LYS A 149 14.71 -22.34 -1.19
N LEU A 150 14.84 -21.12 -0.64
CA LEU A 150 15.24 -20.93 0.76
C LEU A 150 14.20 -21.52 1.71
N CYS A 151 12.91 -21.25 1.50
CA CYS A 151 11.84 -21.88 2.31
C CYS A 151 11.90 -23.41 2.25
N LEU A 152 12.11 -23.99 1.06
CA LEU A 152 12.28 -25.43 0.90
C LEU A 152 13.51 -25.97 1.65
N LEU A 153 14.62 -25.22 1.68
CA LEU A 153 15.79 -25.59 2.47
C LEU A 153 15.46 -25.61 3.97
N ARG A 154 14.76 -24.60 4.49
CA ARG A 154 14.34 -24.55 5.90
C ARG A 154 13.39 -25.69 6.26
N ILE A 155 12.45 -26.04 5.38
CA ILE A 155 11.58 -27.20 5.59
C ILE A 155 12.39 -28.49 5.67
N LYS A 156 13.38 -28.67 4.79
CA LYS A 156 14.27 -29.85 4.84
C LYS A 156 15.07 -29.92 6.15
N GLN A 157 15.52 -28.78 6.67
CA GLN A 157 16.20 -28.70 7.97
C GLN A 157 15.25 -29.01 9.13
N ALA A 158 14.05 -28.45 9.13
CA ALA A 158 13.02 -28.72 10.13
C ALA A 158 12.64 -30.21 10.21
N LEU A 159 12.65 -30.91 9.06
CA LEU A 159 12.37 -32.34 8.96
C LEU A 159 13.59 -33.24 9.19
N GLY A 160 14.78 -32.67 9.45
CA GLY A 160 16.01 -33.43 9.66
C GLY A 160 16.56 -34.11 8.39
N ILE A 161 16.13 -33.69 7.20
CA ILE A 161 16.62 -34.20 5.90
C ILE A 161 18.01 -33.62 5.59
N VAL A 162 18.26 -32.38 6.01
CA VAL A 162 19.52 -31.66 5.83
C VAL A 162 19.93 -31.09 7.19
N PRO A 163 21.22 -31.07 7.55
CA PRO A 163 21.66 -30.47 8.80
C PRO A 163 21.34 -28.97 8.89
N ASP A 164 21.16 -28.49 10.12
CA ASP A 164 21.16 -27.06 10.42
C ASP A 164 22.50 -26.44 9.98
N ALA A 165 22.44 -25.24 9.40
CA ALA A 165 23.62 -24.51 8.92
C ALA A 165 24.27 -23.68 10.03
#